data_AF-A0A934ZS40-F1
#
_entry.id   AF-A0A934ZS40-F1
#
_cell.length_a   1.000
_cell.length_b   1.000
_cell.length_c   1.000
_cell.angle_alpha   90.00
_cell.angle_beta   90.00
_cell.angle_gamma   90.00
#
_symmetry.space_group_name_H-M   'P 1'
#
loop_
_entity.id
_entity.type
_entity.pdbx_description
1 polymer ?
#
loop_
_entity_poly.entity_id
_entity_poly.type
_entity_poly.pdbx_seq_one_letter_code
_entity_poly.pdbx_strand_id
1 'polypeptide(L)'
;MDACTSRRPPIGGRRGWLVGALCVGALLVLAPGLAPATVEEQRARLPPAPAERCVDDVQGTWRSHAYYPRQGQWSVFTLHIRRAGADLTGDMEVRFWDGPPDRADPIPCRPGHDDWSLDEPARGTIAGMRVEFGGSSYTVRERACGPGPQGYILDTFIGTIDPAVQEFQSVNRYPMNGEMVEDVNVFRRIACLTTTGTTSSTGPTVVPSIETRPPTSPMRRASGCSCRRPGA
;
A
#
# COMPACT_ATOMS: atom_id res chain seq x y z
N MET A 1 74.32 25.02 16.20
CA MET A 1 74.15 24.51 17.57
C MET A 1 72.99 23.56 17.55
N ASP A 2 73.34 22.29 17.60
CA ASP A 2 72.50 21.10 17.47
C ASP A 2 71.54 20.93 18.64
N ALA A 3 70.33 20.45 18.36
CA ALA A 3 69.54 19.72 19.33
C ALA A 3 68.67 18.69 18.61
N CYS A 4 69.26 17.50 18.44
CA CYS A 4 68.60 16.29 18.04
C CYS A 4 67.78 15.77 19.24
N THR A 5 66.45 15.74 19.15
CA THR A 5 65.60 14.99 20.10
C THR A 5 64.69 14.02 19.37
N SER A 6 65.12 12.77 19.43
CA SER A 6 64.37 11.54 19.14
C SER A 6 63.14 11.45 20.06
N ARG A 7 61.94 11.30 19.49
CA ARG A 7 60.77 10.76 20.18
C ARG A 7 60.29 9.53 19.44
N ARG A 8 60.28 8.40 20.17
CA ARG A 8 59.81 7.09 19.71
C ARG A 8 58.30 7.11 19.46
N PRO A 9 57.77 6.35 18.49
CA PRO A 9 56.34 6.14 18.33
C PRO A 9 55.81 5.18 19.41
N PRO A 10 54.59 5.40 19.96
CA PRO A 10 53.94 4.40 20.78
C PRO A 10 53.41 3.25 19.90
N ILE A 11 53.93 2.06 20.19
CA ILE A 11 53.38 0.77 19.79
C ILE A 11 52.23 0.47 20.75
N GLY A 12 51.00 0.33 20.26
CA GLY A 12 49.93 -0.23 21.08
C GLY A 12 48.52 0.02 20.57
N GLY A 13 47.79 -1.07 20.26
CA GLY A 13 46.33 -1.05 20.35
C GLY A 13 45.51 -1.41 19.12
N ARG A 14 45.89 -2.43 18.32
CA ARG A 14 45.03 -3.04 17.27
C ARG A 14 43.83 -3.85 17.83
N ARG A 15 43.15 -3.41 18.90
CA ARG A 15 42.03 -4.12 19.54
C ARG A 15 40.73 -3.32 19.71
N GLY A 16 40.61 -2.14 19.08
CA GLY A 16 39.43 -1.28 19.22
C GLY A 16 38.38 -1.35 18.10
N TRP A 17 38.67 -2.01 16.97
CA TRP A 17 37.84 -1.86 15.75
C TRP A 17 36.68 -2.85 15.60
N LEU A 18 36.59 -3.88 16.44
CA LEU A 18 35.53 -4.90 16.32
C LEU A 18 34.23 -4.55 17.08
N VAL A 19 34.22 -3.53 17.94
CA VAL A 19 33.02 -3.17 18.73
C VAL A 19 32.17 -2.10 18.03
N GLY A 20 32.76 -1.24 17.20
CA GLY A 20 32.03 -0.17 16.50
C GLY A 20 31.11 -0.64 15.36
N ALA A 21 31.46 -1.74 14.68
CA ALA A 21 30.70 -2.22 13.51
C ALA A 21 29.35 -2.88 13.88
N LEU A 22 29.22 -3.40 15.10
CA LEU A 22 28.02 -4.13 15.53
C LEU A 22 26.86 -3.18 15.90
N CYS A 23 27.14 -1.95 16.35
CA CYS A 23 26.10 -0.98 16.71
C CYS A 23 25.43 -0.33 15.49
N VAL A 24 26.13 -0.15 14.37
CA VAL A 24 25.56 0.46 13.15
C VAL A 24 24.61 -0.52 12.45
N GLY A 25 24.93 -1.81 12.43
CA GLY A 25 24.04 -2.84 11.88
C GLY A 25 22.75 -3.01 12.69
N ALA A 26 22.81 -2.96 14.02
CA ALA A 26 21.64 -3.14 14.87
C ALA A 26 20.63 -1.97 14.79
N LEU A 27 21.10 -0.74 14.57
CA LEU A 27 20.23 0.44 14.43
C LEU A 27 19.40 0.43 13.13
N LEU A 28 19.87 -0.24 12.07
CA LEU A 28 19.13 -0.35 10.80
C LEU A 28 18.03 -1.44 10.80
N VAL A 29 18.08 -2.39 11.74
CA VAL A 29 17.10 -3.50 11.81
C VAL A 29 15.95 -3.21 12.79
N LEU A 30 16.08 -2.17 13.63
CA LEU A 30 15.14 -1.87 14.72
C LEU A 30 14.21 -0.68 14.47
N ALA A 31 14.21 -0.08 13.27
CA ALA A 31 13.27 0.97 12.88
C ALA A 31 12.31 0.54 11.75
N PRO A 32 11.56 -0.58 11.88
CA PRO A 32 10.64 -1.06 10.84
C PRO A 32 9.45 -0.13 10.58
N GLY A 33 9.27 0.95 11.35
CA GLY A 33 8.15 1.90 11.20
C GLY A 33 8.43 3.13 10.34
N LEU A 34 9.61 3.26 9.75
CA LEU A 34 9.98 4.40 8.88
C LEU A 34 10.13 4.02 7.41
N ALA A 35 9.94 2.74 7.06
CA ALA A 35 9.95 2.33 5.66
C ALA A 35 8.68 2.89 4.97
N PRO A 36 8.82 3.52 3.79
CA PRO A 36 7.66 3.92 2.99
C PRO A 36 6.83 2.69 2.65
N ALA A 37 5.50 2.84 2.52
CA ALA A 37 4.58 1.75 2.18
C ALA A 37 5.03 1.02 0.90
N THR A 38 5.74 -0.08 1.06
CA THR A 38 6.38 -0.83 -0.01
C THR A 38 5.36 -1.60 -0.83
N VAL A 39 5.74 -2.04 -2.03
CA VAL A 39 4.90 -2.91 -2.86
C VAL A 39 4.58 -4.22 -2.12
N GLU A 40 5.54 -4.77 -1.38
CA GLU A 40 5.36 -5.97 -0.57
C GLU A 40 4.33 -5.75 0.55
N GLU A 41 4.36 -4.59 1.21
CA GLU A 41 3.36 -4.22 2.21
C GLU A 41 1.98 -4.03 1.61
N GLN A 42 1.87 -3.41 0.42
CA GLN A 42 0.60 -3.34 -0.31
C GLN A 42 0.06 -4.75 -0.56
N ARG A 43 0.87 -5.65 -1.15
CA ARG A 43 0.49 -7.05 -1.43
C ARG A 43 0.03 -7.82 -0.19
N ALA A 44 0.65 -7.57 0.96
CA ALA A 44 0.32 -8.23 2.23
C ALA A 44 -1.04 -7.79 2.78
N ARG A 45 -1.53 -6.61 2.38
CA ARG A 45 -2.85 -6.08 2.79
C ARG A 45 -4.00 -6.51 1.88
N LEU A 46 -3.70 -7.09 0.73
CA LEU A 46 -4.72 -7.50 -0.24
C LEU A 46 -5.33 -8.86 0.17
N PRO A 47 -6.66 -9.03 -0.01
CA PRO A 47 -7.30 -10.33 0.19
C PRO A 47 -6.69 -11.38 -0.76
N PRO A 48 -6.83 -12.69 -0.47
CA PRO A 48 -6.35 -13.72 -1.38
C PRO A 48 -7.03 -13.62 -2.75
N ALA A 49 -6.31 -14.01 -3.81
CA ALA A 49 -6.90 -14.13 -5.13
C ALA A 49 -7.88 -15.32 -5.19
N PRO A 50 -8.84 -15.32 -6.12
CA PRO A 50 -9.67 -16.49 -6.40
C PRO A 50 -8.82 -17.75 -6.58
N ALA A 51 -9.24 -18.85 -5.97
CA ALA A 51 -8.53 -20.12 -6.05
C ALA A 51 -8.47 -20.66 -7.49
N GLU A 52 -9.51 -20.38 -8.28
CA GLU A 52 -9.59 -20.74 -9.68
C GLU A 52 -9.13 -19.58 -10.57
N ARG A 53 -8.43 -19.92 -11.65
CA ARG A 53 -8.08 -18.94 -12.67
C ARG A 53 -9.34 -18.53 -13.43
N CYS A 54 -9.57 -17.22 -13.55
CA CYS A 54 -10.69 -16.70 -14.33
C CYS A 54 -10.50 -17.00 -15.82
N VAL A 55 -11.62 -17.16 -16.54
CA VAL A 55 -11.63 -17.39 -18.00
C VAL A 55 -10.99 -16.23 -18.77
N ASP A 56 -11.23 -15.01 -18.32
CA ASP A 56 -10.62 -13.80 -18.89
C ASP A 56 -9.53 -13.27 -17.95
N ASP A 57 -8.30 -13.21 -18.47
CA ASP A 57 -7.11 -12.75 -17.75
C ASP A 57 -7.18 -11.26 -17.35
N VAL A 58 -8.13 -10.48 -17.87
CA VAL A 58 -8.31 -9.05 -17.56
C VAL A 58 -9.65 -8.73 -16.88
N GLN A 59 -10.76 -9.31 -17.32
CA GLN A 59 -12.07 -8.98 -16.74
C GLN A 59 -12.21 -9.50 -15.32
N GLY A 60 -12.57 -8.65 -14.38
CA GLY A 60 -12.61 -9.04 -12.97
C GLY A 60 -12.90 -7.87 -12.05
N THR A 61 -13.03 -8.20 -10.77
CA THR A 61 -12.95 -7.21 -9.69
C THR A 61 -11.51 -7.20 -9.17
N TRP A 62 -10.88 -6.04 -9.18
CA TRP A 62 -9.48 -5.85 -8.79
C TRP A 62 -9.40 -4.86 -7.63
N ARG A 63 -8.71 -5.22 -6.54
CA ARG A 63 -8.61 -4.37 -5.35
C ARG A 63 -7.18 -3.99 -5.05
N SER A 64 -6.94 -2.72 -4.74
CA SER A 64 -5.68 -2.23 -4.15
C SER A 64 -5.91 -1.61 -2.77
N HIS A 65 -4.83 -1.44 -2.01
CA HIS A 65 -4.81 -0.76 -0.72
C HIS A 65 -3.42 -0.14 -0.53
N ALA A 66 -3.31 1.18 -0.68
CA ALA A 66 -2.04 1.88 -0.73
C ALA A 66 -2.06 3.17 0.09
N TYR A 67 -0.87 3.60 0.53
CA TYR A 67 -0.66 4.86 1.20
C TYR A 67 -0.10 5.90 0.22
N TYR A 68 -0.67 7.09 0.23
CA TYR A 68 -0.37 8.22 -0.64
C TYR A 68 0.33 9.31 0.18
N PRO A 69 1.67 9.34 0.21
CA PRO A 69 2.43 10.17 1.16
C PRO A 69 2.31 11.67 0.91
N ARG A 70 2.02 12.10 -0.32
CA ARG A 70 1.83 13.53 -0.64
C ARG A 70 0.53 14.07 -0.06
N GLN A 71 -0.50 13.22 0.00
CA GLN A 71 -1.82 13.52 0.52
C GLN A 71 -1.93 13.21 2.02
N GLY A 72 -1.07 12.35 2.55
CA GLY A 72 -1.18 11.87 3.93
C GLY A 72 -2.37 10.93 4.10
N GLN A 73 -2.74 10.20 3.06
CA GLN A 73 -3.98 9.45 2.97
C GLN A 73 -3.75 7.98 2.65
N TRP A 74 -4.64 7.14 3.16
CA TRP A 74 -4.80 5.78 2.68
C TRP A 74 -5.92 5.74 1.67
N SER A 75 -5.76 4.90 0.65
CA SER A 75 -6.78 4.69 -0.38
C SER A 75 -6.95 3.21 -0.67
N VAL A 76 -8.21 2.80 -0.82
CA VAL A 76 -8.63 1.51 -1.33
C VAL A 76 -9.37 1.75 -2.62
N PHE A 77 -8.87 1.16 -3.71
CA PHE A 77 -9.53 1.17 -5.00
C PHE A 77 -10.07 -0.21 -5.31
N THR A 78 -11.29 -0.27 -5.82
CA THR A 78 -11.89 -1.49 -6.38
C THR A 78 -12.31 -1.23 -7.82
N LEU A 79 -11.62 -1.85 -8.77
CA LEU A 79 -11.89 -1.72 -10.20
C LEU A 79 -12.79 -2.86 -10.64
N HIS A 80 -13.87 -2.55 -11.36
CA HIS A 80 -14.73 -3.51 -12.03
C HIS A 80 -14.46 -3.45 -13.53
N ILE A 81 -13.51 -4.26 -14.01
CA ILE A 81 -13.06 -4.19 -15.41
C ILE A 81 -13.85 -5.20 -16.26
N ARG A 82 -14.48 -4.72 -17.33
CA ARG A 82 -15.21 -5.51 -18.33
C ARG A 82 -14.60 -5.28 -19.71
N ARG A 83 -14.63 -6.30 -20.57
CA ARG A 83 -14.19 -6.14 -21.98
C ARG A 83 -15.35 -5.66 -22.85
N ALA A 84 -15.02 -4.78 -23.78
CA ALA A 84 -15.86 -4.36 -24.88
C ALA A 84 -15.06 -4.44 -26.19
N GLY A 85 -14.74 -5.66 -26.63
CA GLY A 85 -13.83 -5.87 -27.76
C GLY A 85 -12.38 -5.57 -27.40
N ALA A 86 -11.76 -4.60 -28.11
CA ALA A 86 -10.42 -4.10 -27.80
C ALA A 86 -10.43 -3.04 -26.68
N ASP A 87 -11.60 -2.52 -26.33
CA ASP A 87 -11.77 -1.53 -25.27
C ASP A 87 -12.11 -2.18 -23.93
N LEU A 88 -11.92 -1.42 -22.86
CA LEU A 88 -12.32 -1.77 -21.50
C LEU A 88 -13.39 -0.78 -21.02
N THR A 89 -14.36 -1.30 -20.28
CA THR A 89 -15.41 -0.50 -19.63
C THR A 89 -15.59 -0.93 -18.19
N GLY A 90 -16.21 -0.07 -17.39
CA GLY A 90 -16.64 -0.42 -16.05
C GLY A 90 -16.71 0.77 -15.13
N ASP A 91 -16.29 0.55 -13.90
CA ASP A 91 -16.39 1.51 -12.80
C ASP A 91 -15.28 1.26 -11.78
N MET A 92 -14.96 2.28 -11.00
CA MET A 92 -14.02 2.23 -9.89
C MET A 92 -14.73 2.74 -8.65
N GLU A 93 -14.62 1.97 -7.57
CA GLU A 93 -15.00 2.43 -6.24
C GLU A 93 -13.73 2.87 -5.53
N VAL A 94 -13.74 4.09 -5.00
CA VAL A 94 -12.61 4.63 -4.24
C VAL A 94 -13.08 4.90 -2.84
N ARG A 95 -12.33 4.44 -1.84
CA ARG A 95 -12.44 4.95 -0.47
C ARG A 95 -11.09 5.44 -0.02
N PHE A 96 -11.05 6.65 0.54
CA PHE A 96 -9.82 7.19 1.11
C PHE A 96 -10.10 7.88 2.44
N TRP A 97 -9.07 7.92 3.28
CA TRP A 97 -9.11 8.58 4.58
C TRP A 97 -7.74 9.09 4.99
N ASP A 98 -7.74 10.13 5.82
CA ASP A 98 -6.52 10.67 6.40
C ASP A 98 -5.96 9.75 7.50
N GLY A 99 -4.67 9.43 7.44
CA GLY A 99 -4.03 8.58 8.43
C GLY A 99 -2.50 8.51 8.30
N PRO A 100 -1.79 8.12 9.36
CA PRO A 100 -0.35 7.89 9.26
C PRO A 100 -0.03 6.59 8.51
N PRO A 101 1.17 6.44 7.91
CA PRO A 101 1.57 5.28 7.10
C PRO A 101 1.67 3.96 7.89
N ASP A 102 1.64 4.00 9.22
CA ASP A 102 1.67 2.82 10.08
C ASP A 102 0.26 2.35 10.50
N ARG A 103 -0.79 3.12 10.15
CA ARG A 103 -2.18 2.81 10.49
C ARG A 103 -3.06 2.83 9.26
N ALA A 104 -3.18 1.65 8.65
CA ALA A 104 -4.02 1.47 7.48
C ALA A 104 -5.49 1.67 7.80
N ASP A 105 -6.01 1.20 8.93
CA ASP A 105 -7.46 1.29 9.17
C ASP A 105 -7.94 2.74 9.40
N PRO A 106 -9.15 3.11 8.94
CA PRO A 106 -9.75 4.40 9.23
C PRO A 106 -9.81 4.67 10.74
N ILE A 107 -9.49 5.89 11.14
CA ILE A 107 -9.62 6.34 12.52
C ILE A 107 -10.99 6.99 12.76
N PRO A 108 -11.48 7.07 14.01
CA PRO A 108 -12.72 7.79 14.30
C PRO A 108 -12.69 9.24 13.81
N CYS A 109 -13.85 9.74 13.34
CA CYS A 109 -13.97 11.11 12.85
C CYS A 109 -13.51 12.13 13.89
N ARG A 110 -12.71 13.09 13.45
CA ARG A 110 -12.28 14.26 14.23
C ARG A 110 -12.19 15.49 13.32
N PRO A 111 -12.28 16.71 13.87
CA PRO A 111 -12.14 17.93 13.05
C PRO A 111 -10.86 17.90 12.22
N GLY A 112 -10.97 18.22 10.92
CA GLY A 112 -9.84 18.24 9.99
C GLY A 112 -9.42 16.87 9.46
N HIS A 113 -10.28 15.85 9.52
CA HIS A 113 -10.05 14.54 8.92
C HIS A 113 -11.13 14.20 7.90
N ASP A 114 -10.70 13.65 6.77
CA ASP A 114 -11.53 13.14 5.70
C ASP A 114 -11.60 11.60 5.74
N ASP A 115 -12.77 11.05 5.43
CA ASP A 115 -13.02 9.62 5.13
C ASP A 115 -14.23 9.56 4.19
N TRP A 116 -13.98 9.37 2.90
CA TRP A 116 -15.00 9.41 1.86
C TRP A 116 -14.94 8.19 0.96
N SER A 117 -16.10 7.86 0.39
CA SER A 117 -16.22 6.91 -0.70
C SER A 117 -16.81 7.57 -1.95
N LEU A 118 -16.24 7.25 -3.11
CA LEU A 118 -16.60 7.78 -4.42
C LEU A 118 -16.84 6.64 -5.41
N ASP A 119 -17.62 6.95 -6.44
CA ASP A 119 -17.86 6.12 -7.61
C ASP A 119 -17.38 6.81 -8.88
N GLU A 120 -16.59 6.12 -9.69
CA GLU A 120 -16.06 6.62 -10.95
C GLU A 120 -16.40 5.69 -12.10
N PRO A 121 -17.36 6.07 -12.98
CA PRO A 121 -17.50 5.41 -14.27
C PRO A 121 -16.17 5.47 -15.04
N ALA A 122 -15.69 4.32 -15.51
CA ALA A 122 -14.34 4.18 -16.03
C ALA A 122 -14.31 3.51 -17.41
N ARG A 123 -13.30 3.89 -18.18
CA ARG A 123 -13.01 3.34 -19.51
C ARG A 123 -11.51 3.10 -19.64
N GLY A 124 -11.15 2.26 -20.58
CA GLY A 124 -9.75 1.95 -20.80
C GLY A 124 -9.48 1.24 -22.11
N THR A 125 -8.21 0.92 -22.31
CA THR A 125 -7.72 0.14 -23.45
C THR A 125 -6.78 -0.95 -22.97
N ILE A 126 -6.54 -1.93 -23.84
CA ILE A 126 -5.62 -3.02 -23.57
C ILE A 126 -4.77 -3.33 -24.81
N ALA A 127 -3.45 -3.45 -24.58
CA ALA A 127 -2.49 -3.90 -25.58
C ALA A 127 -1.65 -5.05 -24.99
N GLY A 128 -1.95 -6.29 -25.41
CA GLY A 128 -1.41 -7.47 -24.74
C GLY A 128 -1.93 -7.56 -23.30
N MET A 129 -1.03 -7.59 -22.32
CA MET A 129 -1.37 -7.52 -20.88
C MET A 129 -1.17 -6.12 -20.28
N ARG A 130 -0.81 -5.12 -21.09
CA ARG A 130 -0.74 -3.73 -20.64
C ARG A 130 -2.12 -3.11 -20.67
N VAL A 131 -2.54 -2.58 -19.52
CA VAL A 131 -3.87 -1.97 -19.30
C VAL A 131 -3.68 -0.50 -18.97
N GLU A 132 -4.54 0.34 -19.55
CA GLU A 132 -4.78 1.72 -19.13
C GLU A 132 -6.28 1.83 -18.85
N PHE A 133 -6.65 2.18 -17.62
CA PHE A 133 -8.04 2.22 -17.16
C PHE A 133 -8.23 3.37 -16.19
N GLY A 134 -9.15 4.29 -16.49
CA GLY A 134 -9.32 5.52 -15.71
C GLY A 134 -10.74 6.03 -15.66
N GLY A 135 -11.00 6.84 -14.64
CA GLY A 135 -12.28 7.48 -14.38
C GLY A 135 -12.59 8.55 -15.42
N SER A 136 -13.89 8.73 -15.69
CA SER A 136 -14.39 9.75 -16.63
C SER A 136 -15.22 10.85 -15.96
N SER A 137 -15.69 10.57 -14.75
CA SER A 137 -16.44 11.45 -13.85
C SER A 137 -16.45 10.79 -12.48
N TYR A 138 -16.83 11.51 -11.43
CA TYR A 138 -17.01 10.92 -10.10
C TYR A 138 -18.34 11.34 -9.48
N THR A 139 -18.85 10.52 -8.57
CA THR A 139 -19.98 10.85 -7.69
C THR A 139 -19.60 10.47 -6.26
N VAL A 140 -19.94 11.32 -5.29
CA VAL A 140 -19.72 11.00 -3.88
C VAL A 140 -20.77 9.99 -3.43
N ARG A 141 -20.33 8.79 -3.06
CA ARG A 141 -21.18 7.71 -2.55
C ARG A 141 -21.47 7.89 -1.06
N GLU A 142 -20.42 8.14 -0.28
CA GLU A 142 -20.53 8.27 1.18
C GLU A 142 -19.54 9.32 1.71
N ARG A 143 -19.95 10.04 2.74
CA ARG A 143 -19.10 10.95 3.52
C ARG A 143 -19.15 10.53 4.98
N ALA A 144 -18.17 9.76 5.43
CA ALA A 144 -18.10 9.35 6.83
C ALA A 144 -17.61 10.50 7.72
N CYS A 145 -16.56 11.21 7.29
CA CYS A 145 -15.98 12.35 8.02
C CYS A 145 -15.57 13.48 7.06
N GLY A 146 -15.48 14.73 7.55
CA GLY A 146 -14.95 15.85 6.78
C GLY A 146 -15.97 16.57 5.86
N PRO A 147 -15.66 17.78 5.36
CA PRO A 147 -16.60 18.61 4.60
C PRO A 147 -16.96 18.06 3.21
N GLY A 148 -16.25 17.05 2.70
CA GLY A 148 -16.35 16.60 1.31
C GLY A 148 -15.29 17.24 0.42
N PRO A 149 -15.02 16.65 -0.77
CA PRO A 149 -13.97 17.16 -1.65
C PRO A 149 -14.44 18.50 -2.21
N GLN A 150 -13.58 19.52 -2.18
CA GLN A 150 -13.79 20.73 -3.00
C GLN A 150 -13.55 20.45 -4.49
N GLY A 151 -13.07 19.25 -4.80
CA GLY A 151 -12.86 18.67 -6.11
C GLY A 151 -12.21 17.30 -5.92
N TYR A 152 -12.32 16.43 -6.92
CA TYR A 152 -11.62 15.15 -6.96
C TYR A 152 -10.89 15.03 -8.29
N ILE A 153 -9.64 14.56 -8.24
CA ILE A 153 -8.83 14.30 -9.43
C ILE A 153 -9.05 12.84 -9.80
N LEU A 154 -9.61 12.60 -10.99
CA LEU A 154 -9.93 11.25 -11.46
C LEU A 154 -8.67 10.38 -11.55
N ASP A 155 -8.81 9.12 -11.16
CA ASP A 155 -7.70 8.17 -11.18
C ASP A 155 -7.53 7.55 -12.56
N THR A 156 -6.28 7.29 -12.94
CA THR A 156 -5.95 6.55 -14.17
C THR A 156 -4.85 5.56 -13.88
N PHE A 157 -5.21 4.28 -13.85
CA PHE A 157 -4.28 3.19 -13.58
C PHE A 157 -3.67 2.67 -14.89
N ILE A 158 -2.35 2.70 -14.96
CA ILE A 158 -1.58 2.26 -16.12
C ILE A 158 -0.56 1.22 -15.68
N GLY A 159 -0.60 0.03 -16.26
CA GLY A 159 0.23 -1.07 -15.77
C GLY A 159 0.15 -2.35 -16.58
N THR A 160 0.60 -3.44 -15.97
CA THR A 160 0.60 -4.78 -16.58
C THR A 160 -0.04 -5.79 -15.65
N ILE A 161 -0.85 -6.68 -16.24
CA ILE A 161 -1.46 -7.81 -15.55
C ILE A 161 -0.55 -9.03 -15.66
N ASP A 162 -0.26 -9.65 -14.52
CA ASP A 162 0.31 -11.00 -14.44
C ASP A 162 -0.81 -12.00 -14.12
N PRO A 163 -1.27 -12.80 -15.11
CA PRO A 163 -2.34 -13.75 -14.91
C PRO A 163 -1.93 -14.96 -14.06
N ALA A 164 -0.64 -15.25 -13.90
CA ALA A 164 -0.18 -16.39 -13.11
C ALA A 164 -0.39 -16.15 -11.61
N VAL A 165 -0.26 -14.91 -11.16
CA VAL A 165 -0.48 -14.49 -9.76
C VAL A 165 -1.72 -13.62 -9.57
N GLN A 166 -2.49 -13.40 -10.65
CA GLN A 166 -3.70 -12.58 -10.68
C GLN A 166 -3.48 -11.18 -10.08
N GLU A 167 -2.37 -10.55 -10.49
CA GLU A 167 -1.92 -9.25 -9.98
C GLU A 167 -1.88 -8.23 -11.12
N PHE A 168 -2.35 -7.01 -10.87
CA PHE A 168 -2.22 -5.87 -11.76
C PHE A 168 -1.27 -4.86 -11.11
N GLN A 169 -0.05 -4.77 -11.64
CA GLN A 169 0.98 -3.84 -11.17
C GLN A 169 0.89 -2.57 -11.99
N SER A 170 0.56 -1.46 -11.35
CA SER A 170 0.25 -0.20 -12.03
C SER A 170 0.78 1.03 -11.31
N VAL A 171 0.74 2.15 -12.02
CA VAL A 171 0.81 3.48 -11.43
C VAL A 171 -0.55 4.15 -11.58
N ASN A 172 -1.00 4.85 -10.54
CA ASN A 172 -2.07 5.83 -10.63
C ASN A 172 -1.49 7.15 -11.11
N ARG A 173 -1.85 7.58 -12.31
CA ARG A 173 -1.35 8.80 -12.95
C ARG A 173 -2.41 9.89 -12.92
N TYR A 174 -2.07 11.04 -12.35
CA TYR A 174 -3.00 12.17 -12.25
C TYR A 174 -2.26 13.53 -12.21
N PRO A 175 -2.88 14.62 -12.68
CA PRO A 175 -2.30 15.96 -12.60
C PRO A 175 -2.51 16.57 -11.21
N MET A 176 -1.45 17.08 -10.58
CA MET A 176 -1.51 17.83 -9.33
C MET A 176 -0.60 19.05 -9.43
N ASN A 177 -1.16 20.25 -9.20
CA ASN A 177 -0.42 21.52 -9.23
C ASN A 177 0.37 21.78 -10.54
N GLY A 178 -0.14 21.30 -11.67
CA GLY A 178 0.51 21.43 -12.99
C GLY A 178 1.58 20.38 -13.28
N GLU A 179 1.82 19.44 -12.36
CA GLU A 179 2.74 18.32 -12.54
C GLU A 179 1.96 17.01 -12.68
N MET A 180 2.49 16.08 -13.46
CA MET A 180 1.96 14.71 -13.50
C MET A 180 2.58 13.90 -12.37
N VAL A 181 1.74 13.42 -11.46
CA VAL A 181 2.13 12.55 -10.36
C VAL A 181 1.81 11.11 -10.74
N GLU A 182 2.69 10.18 -10.33
CA GLU A 182 2.49 8.74 -10.47
C GLU A 182 2.74 8.08 -9.12
N ASP A 183 1.69 7.48 -8.55
CA ASP A 183 1.80 6.68 -7.33
C ASP A 183 1.66 5.20 -7.66
N VAL A 184 2.48 4.36 -7.04
CA VAL A 184 2.48 2.91 -7.32
C VAL A 184 1.31 2.24 -6.63
N ASN A 185 0.54 1.45 -7.39
CA ASN A 185 -0.52 0.60 -6.88
C ASN A 185 -0.33 -0.84 -7.33
N VAL A 186 -0.48 -1.75 -6.38
CA VAL A 186 -0.66 -3.17 -6.69
C VAL A 186 -2.10 -3.58 -6.43
N PHE A 187 -2.72 -4.13 -7.45
CA PHE A 187 -4.05 -4.67 -7.40
C PHE A 187 -4.00 -6.19 -7.40
N ARG A 188 -4.84 -6.82 -6.59
CA ARG A 188 -5.11 -8.25 -6.66
C ARG A 188 -6.51 -8.47 -7.17
N ARG A 189 -6.68 -9.41 -8.08
CA ARG A 189 -8.02 -9.85 -8.46
C ARG A 189 -8.69 -10.50 -7.26
N ILE A 190 -9.91 -10.07 -6.93
CA ILE A 190 -10.70 -10.58 -5.81
C ILE A 190 -11.94 -11.35 -6.24
N ALA A 191 -12.36 -11.18 -7.50
CA ALA A 191 -13.45 -11.94 -8.09
C ALA A 191 -13.30 -12.04 -9.62
N CYS A 192 -13.73 -13.17 -10.18
CA CYS A 192 -13.99 -13.29 -11.61
C CYS A 192 -15.36 -12.67 -11.93
N LEU A 193 -15.47 -11.94 -13.03
CA LEU A 193 -16.79 -11.59 -13.57
C LEU A 193 -17.30 -12.78 -14.39
N THR A 194 -18.50 -13.27 -14.06
CA THR A 194 -19.17 -14.27 -14.89
C THR A 194 -19.60 -13.63 -16.21
N THR A 195 -19.29 -14.30 -17.32
CA THR A 195 -19.50 -13.81 -18.70
C THR A 195 -20.98 -13.56 -19.05
N THR A 196 -21.91 -13.95 -18.19
CA THR A 196 -23.34 -13.72 -18.39
C THR A 196 -23.70 -12.32 -17.90
N GLY A 197 -23.73 -11.36 -18.82
CA GLY A 197 -24.08 -9.95 -18.60
C GLY A 197 -25.50 -9.69 -18.12
N THR A 198 -25.90 -10.29 -17.00
CA THR A 198 -27.09 -9.93 -16.24
C THR A 198 -26.62 -9.55 -14.84
N THR A 199 -26.62 -8.25 -14.60
CA THR A 199 -26.43 -7.63 -13.29
C THR A 199 -27.53 -8.13 -12.34
N SER A 200 -27.34 -9.29 -11.71
CA SER A 200 -28.09 -9.65 -10.50
C SER A 200 -27.42 -8.98 -9.30
N SER A 201 -27.48 -7.65 -9.27
CA SER A 201 -27.26 -6.84 -8.07
C SER A 201 -28.62 -6.45 -7.51
N THR A 202 -29.28 -7.40 -6.85
CA THR A 202 -30.43 -7.13 -5.96
C THR A 202 -30.34 -7.91 -4.65
N GLY A 203 -29.17 -8.47 -4.32
CA GLY A 203 -28.88 -8.97 -2.98
C GLY A 203 -27.99 -7.98 -2.26
N PRO A 204 -28.23 -7.66 -0.97
CA PRO A 204 -27.24 -6.94 -0.19
C PRO A 204 -25.93 -7.72 -0.24
N THR A 205 -24.88 -7.12 -0.81
CA THR A 205 -23.52 -7.63 -0.66
C THR A 205 -23.23 -7.61 0.84
N VAL A 206 -23.40 -8.76 1.49
CA VAL A 206 -22.82 -9.00 2.80
C VAL A 206 -21.33 -8.99 2.54
N VAL A 207 -20.71 -7.82 2.68
CA VAL A 207 -19.26 -7.71 2.78
C VAL A 207 -18.92 -8.55 4.01
N PRO A 208 -18.23 -9.68 3.89
CA PRO A 208 -17.77 -10.39 5.06
C PRO A 208 -16.87 -9.40 5.81
N SER A 209 -17.34 -8.95 6.97
CA SER A 209 -16.50 -8.16 7.87
C SER A 209 -15.32 -9.04 8.20
N ILE A 210 -14.14 -8.67 7.68
CA ILE A 210 -12.90 -9.32 8.07
C ILE A 210 -12.73 -8.93 9.53
N GLU A 211 -13.15 -9.81 10.44
CA GLU A 211 -12.84 -9.69 11.86
C GLU A 211 -11.32 -9.83 11.99
N THR A 212 -10.62 -8.70 11.92
CA THR A 212 -9.20 -8.60 12.25
C THR A 212 -9.08 -8.80 13.76
N ARG A 213 -9.16 -10.04 14.22
CA ARG A 213 -8.68 -10.34 15.57
C ARG A 213 -7.21 -9.95 15.61
N PRO A 214 -6.80 -9.09 16.56
CA PRO A 214 -5.40 -8.84 16.79
C PRO A 214 -4.70 -10.19 16.94
N PRO A 215 -3.54 -10.44 16.29
CA PRO A 215 -2.79 -11.64 16.54
C PRO A 215 -2.55 -11.71 18.05
N THR A 216 -3.10 -12.73 18.70
CA THR A 216 -2.76 -13.09 20.07
C THR A 216 -1.31 -13.55 20.07
N SER A 217 -0.39 -12.59 19.98
CA SER A 217 1.01 -12.83 20.26
C SER A 217 1.09 -13.26 21.73
N PRO A 218 1.53 -14.49 22.04
CA PRO A 218 1.82 -14.81 23.42
C PRO A 218 2.92 -13.85 23.86
N MET A 219 2.63 -12.98 24.83
CA MET A 219 3.65 -12.23 25.57
C MET A 219 4.64 -13.24 26.13
N ARG A 220 5.73 -13.49 25.40
CA ARG A 220 6.92 -14.14 25.96
C ARG A 220 7.43 -13.17 27.01
N ARG A 221 7.24 -13.52 28.29
CA ARG A 221 7.91 -12.88 29.43
C ARG A 221 9.40 -12.79 29.11
N ALA A 222 9.88 -11.57 28.90
CA ALA A 222 11.30 -11.29 28.90
C ALA A 222 11.86 -11.75 30.25
N SER A 223 12.67 -12.80 30.21
CA SER A 223 13.47 -13.24 31.35
C SER A 223 14.50 -12.14 31.60
N GLY A 224 14.33 -11.41 32.69
CA GLY A 224 15.25 -10.33 33.07
C GLY A 224 16.66 -10.87 33.25
N CYS A 225 17.62 -10.28 32.54
CA CYS A 225 19.04 -10.42 32.85
C CYS A 225 19.33 -9.62 34.12
N SER A 226 19.59 -10.31 35.23
CA SER A 226 20.07 -9.68 36.46
C SER A 226 21.57 -9.41 36.34
N CYS A 227 21.96 -8.14 36.40
CA CYS A 227 23.36 -7.75 36.54
C CYS A 227 23.77 -7.97 38.00
N ARG A 228 24.57 -9.00 38.26
CA ARG A 228 25.24 -9.22 39.55
C ARG A 228 26.40 -8.23 39.66
N ARG A 229 26.36 -7.34 40.67
CA ARG A 229 27.52 -6.53 41.07
C ARG A 229 28.61 -7.45 41.65
N PRO A 230 29.90 -7.28 41.29
CA PRO A 230 31.00 -7.86 42.06
C PRO A 230 31.11 -7.14 43.41
N GLY A 231 31.19 -7.92 44.48
CA GLY A 231 31.43 -7.42 45.84
C GLY A 231 32.87 -6.94 46.03
N ALA A 232 33.01 -6.01 46.98
CA ALA A 232 34.26 -5.54 47.56
C ALA A 232 34.92 -6.61 48.45
#